data_AF-A0A3C0IM82-F1
#
_entry.id   AF-A0A3C0IM82-F1
#
_cell.length_a   1.000
_cell.length_b   1.000
_cell.length_c   1.000
_cell.angle_alpha   90.00
_cell.angle_beta   90.00
_cell.angle_gamma   90.00
#
_symmetry.space_group_name_H-M   'P 1'
#
loop_
_entity.id
_entity.type
_entity.pdbx_description
1 polymer ?
#
loop_
_entity_poly.entity_id
_entity_poly.type
_entity_poly.pdbx_seq_one_letter_code
_entity_poly.pdbx_strand_id
1 'polypeptide(L)'
;TKGKQVQQTWGVFEDVFAPTDATFKFLQDVLDEVMALFPSKYIHIGGDECPKESWKRSAFCQELMKSKGLKDEHELQSYFIQRIEKHVNAKGRTIIGWDEILEGGLAPNAIVMSWRGEEGGIEAAKQNHQVIMTPGGWCYFDHSQSPNEDSVTIGGFTPIEKVYSYEPVPAALNETQSQLVLGAQANVWTEYITNESKLAYMVFPRMAALSEVLWSPKAQRNWPHFEQRLTQQFQRYKLWNINYSKAYFELNDSISVTSDGLLWHLLPPKGKHNIQFSLLPQGNATPNFQPYTVPLLINQSYNVQAINTADGKPYPSITRNFNINKATGRAVQILRKPSKSYPGKYGALTLVNGLTANGKRSHPEWMGFSGGSVEIVIDFGETVTISKLGVSTLHY
;
A
#
# COMPACT_ATOMS: atom_id res chain seq x y z
N THR A 1 18.05 -36.62 11.93
CA THR A 1 17.96 -35.20 11.53
C THR A 1 16.85 -34.56 12.36
N LYS A 2 17.13 -33.49 13.10
CA LYS A 2 16.03 -32.66 13.64
C LYS A 2 15.29 -32.12 12.42
N GLY A 3 14.04 -32.55 12.24
CA GLY A 3 13.23 -32.16 11.09
C GLY A 3 13.15 -30.64 11.00
N LYS A 4 13.23 -30.11 9.78
CA LYS A 4 13.01 -28.70 9.51
C LYS A 4 11.56 -28.37 9.87
N GLN A 5 11.33 -27.31 10.63
CA GLN A 5 9.98 -26.85 10.92
C GLN A 5 9.47 -25.98 9.78
N VAL A 6 8.16 -26.01 9.55
CA VAL A 6 7.48 -25.05 8.67
C VAL A 6 7.70 -23.65 9.23
N GLN A 7 7.96 -22.67 8.35
CA GLN A 7 8.18 -21.29 8.75
C GLN A 7 6.94 -20.74 9.46
N GLN A 8 7.15 -20.07 10.59
CA GLN A 8 6.09 -19.50 11.45
C GLN A 8 6.03 -17.98 11.39
N THR A 9 6.87 -17.38 10.55
CA THR A 9 6.95 -15.94 10.31
C THR A 9 6.74 -15.66 8.83
N TRP A 10 6.58 -14.38 8.49
CA TRP A 10 6.43 -13.91 7.12
C TRP A 10 7.78 -13.47 6.54
N GLY A 11 7.87 -13.41 5.21
CA GLY A 11 9.02 -12.90 4.48
C GLY A 11 9.58 -13.90 3.47
N VAL A 12 10.77 -13.57 2.97
CA VAL A 12 11.48 -14.35 1.96
C VAL A 12 12.45 -15.31 2.63
N PHE A 13 12.42 -16.58 2.22
CA PHE A 13 13.24 -17.64 2.82
C PHE A 13 14.28 -18.17 1.83
N GLU A 14 15.51 -18.37 2.28
CA GLU A 14 16.60 -18.91 1.45
C GLU A 14 16.39 -20.38 1.05
N ASP A 15 15.52 -21.09 1.76
CA ASP A 15 15.26 -22.50 1.57
C ASP A 15 14.24 -22.73 0.45
N VAL A 16 14.77 -22.95 -0.75
CA VAL A 16 13.97 -23.10 -1.98
C VAL A 16 14.09 -24.50 -2.59
N PHE A 17 13.20 -24.83 -3.52
CA PHE A 17 13.24 -26.10 -4.24
C PHE A 17 14.57 -26.29 -4.98
N ALA A 18 15.22 -27.45 -4.80
CA ALA A 18 16.37 -27.83 -5.61
C ALA A 18 15.89 -28.36 -6.98
N PRO A 19 16.55 -28.04 -8.11
CA PRO A 19 16.16 -28.47 -9.46
C PRO A 19 16.49 -29.95 -9.75
N THR A 20 16.08 -30.86 -8.87
CA THR A 20 16.26 -32.30 -9.01
C THR A 20 15.08 -32.94 -9.74
N ASP A 21 15.28 -34.11 -10.36
CA ASP A 21 14.19 -34.84 -11.01
C ASP A 21 13.07 -35.23 -10.03
N ALA A 22 13.40 -35.50 -8.77
CA ALA A 22 12.41 -35.75 -7.73
C ALA A 22 11.53 -34.53 -7.47
N THR A 23 12.12 -33.34 -7.41
CA THR A 23 11.40 -32.06 -7.29
C THR A 23 10.48 -31.83 -8.49
N PHE A 24 10.99 -32.03 -9.70
CA PHE A 24 10.17 -31.84 -10.91
C PHE A 24 9.02 -32.83 -10.96
N LYS A 25 9.25 -34.11 -10.62
CA LYS A 25 8.18 -35.11 -10.54
C LYS A 25 7.10 -34.70 -9.54
N PHE A 26 7.50 -34.27 -8.34
CA PHE A 26 6.58 -33.79 -7.31
C PHE A 26 5.74 -32.61 -7.80
N LEU A 27 6.37 -31.57 -8.36
CA LEU A 27 5.66 -30.38 -8.85
C LEU A 27 4.74 -30.72 -10.03
N GLN A 28 5.16 -31.61 -10.93
CA GLN A 28 4.34 -32.05 -12.06
C GLN A 28 3.11 -32.82 -11.60
N ASP A 29 3.25 -33.70 -10.60
CA ASP A 29 2.12 -34.44 -10.03
C ASP A 29 1.12 -33.48 -9.37
N VAL A 30 1.61 -32.53 -8.57
CA VAL A 30 0.77 -31.49 -7.95
C VAL A 30 0.04 -30.66 -9.02
N LEU A 31 0.76 -30.21 -10.04
CA LEU A 31 0.16 -29.43 -11.13
C LEU A 31 -0.86 -30.25 -11.93
N ASP A 32 -0.63 -31.54 -12.14
CA ASP A 32 -1.58 -32.42 -12.83
C ASP A 32 -2.89 -32.55 -12.04
N GLU A 33 -2.82 -32.73 -10.71
CA GLU A 33 -4.01 -32.74 -9.86
C GLU A 33 -4.74 -31.39 -9.85
N VAL A 34 -4.00 -30.28 -9.74
CA VAL A 34 -4.57 -28.93 -9.79
C VAL A 34 -5.25 -28.68 -11.15
N MET A 35 -4.59 -28.97 -12.28
CA MET A 35 -5.14 -28.75 -13.61
C MET A 35 -6.33 -29.67 -13.95
N ALA A 36 -6.48 -30.79 -13.25
CA ALA A 36 -7.67 -31.63 -13.34
C ALA A 36 -8.89 -30.99 -12.65
N LEU A 37 -8.68 -30.24 -11.57
CA LEU A 37 -9.74 -29.55 -10.82
C LEU A 37 -10.14 -28.21 -11.46
N PHE A 38 -9.17 -27.46 -11.98
CA PHE A 38 -9.39 -26.11 -12.49
C PHE A 38 -9.36 -26.06 -14.02
N PRO A 39 -10.48 -25.72 -14.69
CA PRO A 39 -10.58 -25.75 -16.15
C PRO A 39 -9.88 -24.55 -16.83
N SER A 40 -9.30 -23.63 -16.07
CA SER A 40 -8.63 -22.45 -16.60
C SER A 40 -7.56 -22.82 -17.63
N LYS A 41 -7.52 -22.11 -18.76
CA LYS A 41 -6.41 -22.20 -19.72
C LYS A 41 -5.10 -21.74 -19.09
N TYR A 42 -5.17 -20.77 -18.18
CA TYR A 42 -4.01 -20.14 -17.59
C TYR A 42 -3.73 -20.69 -16.19
N ILE A 43 -2.47 -21.05 -15.91
CA ILE A 43 -2.01 -21.60 -14.64
C ILE A 43 -0.89 -20.71 -14.11
N HIS A 44 -1.12 -20.07 -12.96
CA HIS A 44 -0.08 -19.25 -12.33
C HIS A 44 0.91 -20.16 -11.57
N ILE A 45 2.20 -20.07 -11.89
CA ILE A 45 3.24 -20.92 -11.30
C ILE A 45 4.12 -20.19 -10.27
N GLY A 46 3.85 -18.90 -10.03
CA GLY A 46 4.62 -18.08 -9.09
C GLY A 46 5.91 -17.58 -9.73
N GLY A 47 7.05 -17.87 -9.10
CA GLY A 47 8.39 -17.48 -9.56
C GLY A 47 8.95 -16.23 -8.87
N ASP A 48 8.19 -15.66 -7.93
CA ASP A 48 8.55 -14.53 -7.09
C ASP A 48 9.60 -14.90 -6.03
N GLU A 49 10.37 -13.89 -5.62
CA GLU A 49 11.17 -13.90 -4.40
C GLU A 49 11.91 -15.21 -4.11
N CYS A 50 12.65 -15.74 -5.09
CA CYS A 50 13.44 -16.97 -4.95
C CYS A 50 14.93 -16.64 -4.71
N PRO A 51 15.43 -16.61 -3.45
CA PRO A 51 16.84 -16.36 -3.19
C PRO A 51 17.72 -17.43 -3.80
N LYS A 52 18.88 -17.01 -4.30
CA LYS A 52 19.82 -17.90 -4.98
C LYS A 52 20.84 -18.54 -4.04
N GLU A 53 20.85 -18.14 -2.76
CA GLU A 53 21.89 -18.51 -1.79
C GLU A 53 21.98 -20.03 -1.54
N SER A 54 20.85 -20.73 -1.48
CA SER A 54 20.86 -22.19 -1.36
C SER A 54 21.39 -22.89 -2.61
N TRP A 55 21.14 -22.35 -3.80
CA TRP A 55 21.68 -22.89 -5.05
C TRP A 55 23.19 -22.61 -5.20
N LYS A 56 23.65 -21.42 -4.77
CA LYS A 56 25.08 -21.08 -4.72
C LYS A 56 25.88 -22.07 -3.86
N ARG A 57 25.33 -22.48 -2.72
CA ARG A 57 25.96 -23.42 -1.78
C ARG A 57 25.78 -24.90 -2.15
N SER A 58 24.91 -25.22 -3.11
CA SER A 58 24.56 -26.60 -3.47
C SER A 58 25.50 -27.15 -4.55
N ALA A 59 26.31 -28.16 -4.22
CA ALA A 59 27.16 -28.84 -5.18
C ALA A 59 26.38 -29.36 -6.39
N PHE A 60 25.19 -29.93 -6.15
CA PHE A 60 24.29 -30.39 -7.20
C PHE A 60 23.87 -29.26 -8.15
N CYS A 61 23.49 -28.09 -7.62
CA CYS A 61 23.08 -26.96 -8.47
C CYS A 61 24.26 -26.45 -9.30
N GLN A 62 25.45 -26.34 -8.70
CA GLN A 62 26.66 -25.90 -9.39
C GLN A 62 27.07 -26.88 -10.51
N GLU A 63 26.95 -28.19 -10.28
CA GLU A 63 27.18 -29.21 -11.31
C GLU A 63 26.13 -29.18 -12.41
N LEU A 64 24.85 -29.02 -12.05
CA LEU A 64 23.76 -28.93 -13.01
C LEU A 64 23.96 -27.72 -13.95
N MET A 65 24.29 -26.54 -13.41
CA MET A 65 24.58 -25.35 -14.21
C MET A 65 25.72 -25.60 -15.19
N LYS A 66 26.84 -26.20 -14.74
CA LYS A 66 27.96 -26.57 -15.62
C LYS A 66 27.51 -27.54 -16.73
N SER A 67 26.73 -28.57 -16.37
CA SER A 67 26.26 -29.59 -17.33
C SER A 67 25.29 -29.02 -18.38
N LYS A 68 24.55 -27.97 -18.03
CA LYS A 68 23.57 -27.31 -18.88
C LYS A 68 24.11 -26.06 -19.56
N GLY A 69 25.34 -25.64 -19.26
CA GLY A 69 25.96 -24.44 -19.79
C GLY A 69 25.29 -23.15 -19.30
N LEU A 70 24.72 -23.15 -18.10
CA LEU A 70 24.06 -21.99 -17.50
C LEU A 70 25.10 -21.09 -16.83
N LYS A 71 24.98 -19.76 -17.02
CA LYS A 71 25.97 -18.78 -16.53
C LYS A 71 25.89 -18.56 -15.03
N ASP A 72 24.69 -18.53 -14.48
CA ASP A 72 24.43 -18.20 -13.08
C ASP A 72 23.11 -18.80 -12.58
N GLU A 73 22.80 -18.55 -11.30
CA GLU A 73 21.57 -19.04 -10.67
C GLU A 73 20.28 -18.37 -11.18
N HIS A 74 20.36 -17.24 -11.90
CA HIS A 74 19.19 -16.66 -12.56
C HIS A 74 18.84 -17.48 -13.82
N GLU A 75 19.85 -17.86 -14.61
CA GLU A 75 19.64 -18.81 -15.71
C GLU A 75 19.20 -20.20 -15.19
N LEU A 76 19.61 -20.60 -13.97
CA LEU A 76 19.08 -21.79 -13.31
C LEU A 76 17.58 -21.68 -12.96
N GLN A 77 17.13 -20.50 -12.51
CA GLN A 77 15.70 -20.25 -12.33
C GLN A 77 14.95 -20.33 -13.66
N SER A 78 15.47 -19.70 -14.73
CA SER A 78 14.86 -19.79 -16.06
C SER A 78 14.76 -21.24 -16.54
N TYR A 79 15.82 -22.04 -16.38
CA TYR A 79 15.78 -23.49 -16.67
C TYR A 79 14.66 -24.21 -15.90
N PHE A 80 14.51 -23.91 -14.61
CA PHE A 80 13.45 -24.48 -13.77
C PHE A 80 12.06 -24.13 -14.33
N ILE A 81 11.82 -22.85 -14.59
CA ILE A 81 10.56 -22.33 -15.10
C ILE A 81 10.23 -22.93 -16.47
N GLN A 82 11.20 -22.97 -17.40
CA GLN A 82 11.01 -23.57 -18.73
C GLN A 82 10.64 -25.06 -18.66
N ARG A 83 11.22 -25.81 -17.70
CA ARG A 83 10.89 -27.23 -17.52
C ARG A 83 9.45 -27.42 -17.02
N ILE A 84 8.98 -26.57 -16.11
CA ILE A 84 7.57 -26.57 -15.65
C ILE A 84 6.63 -26.09 -16.76
N GLU A 85 6.99 -25.02 -17.47
CA GLU A 85 6.22 -24.48 -18.59
C GLU A 85 5.99 -25.54 -19.67
N LYS A 86 7.03 -26.29 -20.06
CA LYS A 86 6.90 -27.38 -21.02
C LYS A 86 5.89 -28.44 -20.59
N HIS A 87 5.84 -28.76 -19.30
CA HIS A 87 4.85 -29.71 -18.75
C HIS A 87 3.43 -29.15 -18.84
N VAL A 88 3.23 -27.91 -18.39
CA VAL A 88 1.92 -27.22 -18.43
C VAL A 88 1.43 -27.07 -19.89
N ASN A 89 2.31 -26.67 -20.80
CA ASN A 89 2.02 -26.53 -22.23
C ASN A 89 1.67 -27.89 -22.87
N ALA A 90 2.31 -28.99 -22.48
CA ALA A 90 1.98 -30.33 -22.96
C ALA A 90 0.57 -30.80 -22.55
N LYS A 91 -0.03 -30.17 -21.53
CA LYS A 91 -1.43 -30.36 -21.13
C LYS A 91 -2.39 -29.33 -21.75
N GLY A 92 -1.93 -28.55 -22.73
CA GLY A 92 -2.74 -27.56 -23.44
C GLY A 92 -3.05 -26.29 -22.62
N ARG A 93 -2.27 -26.04 -21.56
CA ARG A 93 -2.41 -24.87 -20.68
C ARG A 93 -1.27 -23.87 -20.93
N THR A 94 -1.40 -22.64 -20.44
CA THR A 94 -0.42 -21.56 -20.58
C THR A 94 -0.03 -21.04 -19.20
N ILE A 95 1.25 -20.78 -18.95
CA ILE A 95 1.67 -20.28 -17.64
C ILE A 95 1.45 -18.77 -17.48
N ILE A 96 1.22 -18.36 -16.24
CA ILE A 96 1.44 -16.99 -15.75
C ILE A 96 2.54 -17.07 -14.67
N GLY A 97 3.45 -16.10 -14.62
CA GLY A 97 4.40 -15.97 -13.52
C GLY A 97 4.69 -14.52 -13.19
N TRP A 98 5.18 -14.27 -11.97
CA TRP A 98 5.58 -12.94 -11.52
C TRP A 98 6.75 -12.41 -12.34
N ASP A 99 6.92 -11.08 -12.41
CA ASP A 99 7.92 -10.45 -13.30
C ASP A 99 9.38 -10.90 -13.08
N GLU A 100 9.72 -11.53 -11.96
CA GLU A 100 10.97 -12.25 -11.77
C GLU A 100 11.24 -13.37 -12.78
N ILE A 101 10.21 -13.95 -13.42
CA ILE A 101 10.43 -14.97 -14.47
C ILE A 101 11.12 -14.40 -15.73
N LEU A 102 11.29 -13.07 -15.82
CA LEU A 102 12.14 -12.42 -16.82
C LEU A 102 13.63 -12.73 -16.60
N GLU A 103 14.04 -13.03 -15.37
CA GLU A 103 15.43 -13.28 -15.02
C GLU A 103 15.94 -14.57 -15.69
N GLY A 104 16.97 -14.45 -16.54
CA GLY A 104 17.54 -15.59 -17.27
C GLY A 104 16.82 -15.96 -18.58
N GLY A 105 15.79 -15.19 -18.98
CA GLY A 105 15.07 -15.33 -20.25
C GLY A 105 13.70 -16.00 -20.10
N LEU A 106 12.73 -15.51 -20.87
CA LEU A 106 11.34 -15.97 -20.82
C LEU A 106 11.10 -17.18 -21.70
N ALA A 107 10.16 -18.01 -21.24
CA ALA A 107 9.61 -19.08 -22.04
C ALA A 107 8.63 -18.50 -23.08
N PRO A 108 8.62 -18.94 -24.36
CA PRO A 108 7.98 -18.22 -25.46
C PRO A 108 6.49 -17.90 -25.29
N ASN A 109 5.76 -18.70 -24.51
CA ASN A 109 4.31 -18.54 -24.32
C ASN A 109 3.95 -18.02 -22.92
N ALA A 110 4.94 -17.63 -22.12
CA ALA A 110 4.71 -17.15 -20.76
C ALA A 110 3.98 -15.80 -20.76
N ILE A 111 3.03 -15.66 -19.84
CA ILE A 111 2.39 -14.40 -19.50
C ILE A 111 3.04 -13.87 -18.22
N VAL A 112 3.41 -12.59 -18.23
CA VAL A 112 4.07 -11.96 -17.08
C VAL A 112 3.06 -11.18 -16.24
N MET A 113 3.05 -11.41 -14.93
CA MET A 113 2.29 -10.63 -13.96
C MET A 113 3.22 -9.66 -13.24
N SER A 114 3.10 -8.35 -13.52
CA SER A 114 4.05 -7.36 -12.99
C SER A 114 3.58 -6.79 -11.66
N TRP A 115 4.38 -6.93 -10.60
CA TRP A 115 3.98 -6.56 -9.24
C TRP A 115 4.93 -5.58 -8.56
N ARG A 116 6.22 -5.59 -8.92
CA ARG A 116 7.26 -4.71 -8.35
C ARG A 116 7.23 -3.27 -8.88
N GLY A 117 6.15 -2.91 -9.57
CA GLY A 117 6.02 -1.69 -10.35
C GLY A 117 5.41 -2.01 -11.70
N GLU A 118 5.65 -1.15 -12.68
CA GLU A 118 5.20 -1.38 -14.07
C GLU A 118 6.36 -1.83 -14.97
N GLU A 119 7.60 -1.70 -14.50
CA GLU A 119 8.82 -1.90 -15.27
C GLU A 119 8.93 -3.31 -15.83
N GLY A 120 8.62 -4.33 -15.02
CA GLY A 120 8.64 -5.73 -15.45
C GLY A 120 7.61 -6.00 -16.56
N GLY A 121 6.41 -5.46 -16.42
CA GLY A 121 5.36 -5.55 -17.44
C GLY A 121 5.73 -4.81 -18.73
N ILE A 122 6.34 -3.63 -18.63
CA ILE A 122 6.82 -2.87 -19.79
C ILE A 122 7.89 -3.66 -20.55
N GLU A 123 8.84 -4.25 -19.83
CA GLU A 123 9.92 -5.04 -20.44
C GLU A 123 9.38 -6.31 -21.11
N ALA A 124 8.49 -7.05 -20.43
CA ALA A 124 7.84 -8.23 -20.99
C ALA A 124 7.07 -7.91 -22.28
N ALA A 125 6.30 -6.82 -22.31
CA ALA A 125 5.58 -6.39 -23.51
C ALA A 125 6.53 -6.00 -24.66
N LYS A 126 7.67 -5.37 -24.36
CA LYS A 126 8.71 -5.07 -25.37
C LYS A 126 9.36 -6.32 -25.95
N GLN A 127 9.44 -7.40 -25.16
CA GLN A 127 9.86 -8.73 -25.59
C GLN A 127 8.72 -9.55 -26.24
N ASN A 128 7.57 -8.91 -26.53
CA ASN A 128 6.42 -9.51 -27.20
C ASN A 128 5.69 -10.58 -26.37
N HIS A 129 5.76 -10.48 -25.04
CA HIS A 129 4.97 -11.31 -24.11
C HIS A 129 3.70 -10.59 -23.67
N GLN A 130 2.65 -11.37 -23.40
CA GLN A 130 1.44 -10.86 -22.79
C GLN A 130 1.65 -10.53 -21.31
N VAL A 131 0.95 -9.51 -20.81
CA VAL A 131 1.18 -8.96 -19.48
C VAL A 131 -0.13 -8.74 -18.72
N ILE A 132 -0.11 -9.04 -17.43
CA ILE A 132 -1.15 -8.66 -16.47
C ILE A 132 -0.52 -7.69 -15.46
N MET A 133 -1.08 -6.49 -15.33
CA MET A 133 -0.54 -5.48 -14.41
C MET A 133 -1.09 -5.69 -12.99
N THR A 134 -0.20 -5.76 -12.01
CA THR A 134 -0.56 -5.84 -10.58
C THR A 134 0.34 -4.95 -9.71
N PRO A 135 0.74 -3.73 -10.14
CA PRO A 135 1.77 -2.96 -9.47
C PRO A 135 1.38 -2.62 -8.02
N GLY A 136 2.28 -2.88 -7.07
CA GLY A 136 2.03 -2.65 -5.64
C GLY A 136 1.62 -1.22 -5.26
N GLY A 137 1.96 -0.23 -6.10
CA GLY A 137 1.54 1.15 -5.93
C GLY A 137 0.01 1.36 -5.99
N TRP A 138 -0.72 0.54 -6.75
CA TRP A 138 -2.15 0.72 -7.04
C TRP A 138 -3.00 -0.52 -6.76
N CYS A 139 -2.40 -1.69 -6.90
CA CYS A 139 -3.12 -2.96 -6.96
C CYS A 139 -2.91 -3.83 -5.71
N TYR A 140 -2.18 -3.37 -4.69
CA TYR A 140 -2.02 -4.13 -3.45
C TYR A 140 -3.05 -3.67 -2.42
N PHE A 141 -4.02 -4.54 -2.16
CA PHE A 141 -5.16 -4.28 -1.28
C PHE A 141 -4.92 -4.79 0.14
N ASP A 142 -3.81 -5.45 0.43
CA ASP A 142 -3.26 -5.67 1.77
C ASP A 142 -2.62 -4.40 2.37
N HIS A 143 -2.35 -3.39 1.55
CA HIS A 143 -1.91 -2.07 2.00
C HIS A 143 -3.02 -1.27 2.70
N SER A 144 -2.61 -0.36 3.60
CA SER A 144 -3.50 0.59 4.26
C SER A 144 -4.31 1.42 3.25
N GLN A 145 -5.54 1.73 3.60
CA GLN A 145 -6.49 2.56 2.85
C GLN A 145 -6.94 3.78 3.65
N SER A 146 -6.74 3.76 4.98
CA SER A 146 -6.83 4.93 5.86
C SER A 146 -5.48 5.21 6.56
N PRO A 147 -5.13 6.48 6.86
CA PRO A 147 -4.05 6.81 7.78
C PRO A 147 -4.29 6.32 9.23
N ASN A 148 -5.55 6.01 9.58
CA ASN A 148 -6.00 5.65 10.91
C ASN A 148 -6.53 4.20 10.97
N GLU A 149 -5.84 3.25 10.33
CA GLU A 149 -6.26 1.85 10.38
C GLU A 149 -6.46 1.35 11.82
N ASP A 150 -7.53 0.58 12.00
CA ASP A 150 -7.93 -0.01 13.27
C ASP A 150 -7.06 -1.21 13.67
N SER A 151 -6.37 -1.81 12.70
CA SER A 151 -5.46 -2.93 12.86
C SER A 151 -4.15 -2.71 12.11
N VAL A 152 -3.16 -3.54 12.41
CA VAL A 152 -1.90 -3.57 11.64
C VAL A 152 -2.21 -4.00 10.20
N THR A 153 -1.51 -3.37 9.26
CA THR A 153 -1.38 -3.76 7.85
C THR A 153 0.10 -3.99 7.56
N ILE A 154 0.43 -4.61 6.42
CA ILE A 154 1.83 -4.85 6.06
C ILE A 154 2.61 -3.55 5.81
N GLY A 155 1.91 -2.45 5.56
CA GLY A 155 2.46 -1.16 5.19
C GLY A 155 1.71 -0.58 4.00
N GLY A 156 2.37 0.31 3.26
CA GLY A 156 1.82 0.95 2.07
C GLY A 156 0.61 1.85 2.34
N PHE A 157 0.23 2.62 1.31
CA PHE A 157 -0.97 3.44 1.32
C PHE A 157 -1.59 3.46 -0.09
N THR A 158 -2.71 2.77 -0.22
CA THR A 158 -3.45 2.56 -1.47
C THR A 158 -4.93 2.92 -1.23
N PRO A 159 -5.27 4.21 -1.03
CA PRO A 159 -6.65 4.66 -0.91
C PRO A 159 -7.41 4.51 -2.23
N ILE A 160 -8.74 4.52 -2.19
CA ILE A 160 -9.60 4.28 -3.37
C ILE A 160 -9.31 5.26 -4.53
N GLU A 161 -8.99 6.53 -4.25
CA GLU A 161 -8.60 7.53 -5.25
C GLU A 161 -7.37 7.09 -6.03
N LYS A 162 -6.38 6.54 -5.31
CA LYS A 162 -5.14 6.08 -5.92
C LYS A 162 -5.44 4.93 -6.87
N VAL A 163 -6.22 3.95 -6.41
CA VAL A 163 -6.69 2.83 -7.26
C VAL A 163 -7.40 3.34 -8.51
N TYR A 164 -8.34 4.28 -8.36
CA TYR A 164 -9.10 4.83 -9.49
C TYR A 164 -8.24 5.60 -10.51
N SER A 165 -7.16 6.24 -10.04
CA SER A 165 -6.24 6.97 -10.91
C SER A 165 -5.34 6.08 -11.77
N TYR A 166 -5.37 4.76 -11.57
CA TYR A 166 -4.49 3.85 -12.28
C TYR A 166 -4.83 3.77 -13.77
N GLU A 167 -3.79 3.70 -14.59
CA GLU A 167 -3.90 3.41 -16.01
C GLU A 167 -3.14 2.13 -16.34
N PRO A 168 -3.85 0.99 -16.55
CA PRO A 168 -3.20 -0.30 -16.76
C PRO A 168 -2.29 -0.40 -17.98
N VAL A 169 -2.49 0.45 -18.99
CA VAL A 169 -1.66 0.49 -20.20
C VAL A 169 -0.61 1.60 -20.02
N PRO A 170 0.67 1.26 -19.80
CA PRO A 170 1.71 2.25 -19.56
C PRO A 170 1.96 3.12 -20.79
N ALA A 171 2.15 4.42 -20.59
CA ALA A 171 2.44 5.36 -21.67
C ALA A 171 3.78 5.10 -22.39
N ALA A 172 4.65 4.28 -21.81
CA ALA A 172 5.93 3.87 -22.40
C ALA A 172 5.79 2.81 -23.51
N LEU A 173 4.62 2.20 -23.67
CA LEU A 173 4.35 1.20 -24.71
C LEU A 173 3.82 1.85 -25.99
N ASN A 174 4.27 1.36 -27.15
CA ASN A 174 3.67 1.74 -28.43
C ASN A 174 2.32 1.04 -28.64
N GLU A 175 1.63 1.35 -29.74
CA GLU A 175 0.29 0.81 -30.05
C GLU A 175 0.26 -0.72 -30.08
N THR A 176 1.23 -1.37 -30.73
CA THR A 176 1.31 -2.83 -30.82
C THR A 176 1.61 -3.47 -29.47
N GLN A 177 2.56 -2.91 -28.71
CA GLN A 177 2.93 -3.40 -27.38
C GLN A 177 1.79 -3.21 -26.37
N SER A 178 1.01 -2.14 -26.51
CA SER A 178 -0.15 -1.88 -25.65
C SER A 178 -1.22 -2.96 -25.76
N GLN A 179 -1.36 -3.62 -26.93
CA GLN A 179 -2.29 -4.74 -27.11
C GLN A 179 -1.86 -6.02 -26.38
N LEU A 180 -0.62 -6.09 -25.90
CA LEU A 180 -0.12 -7.23 -25.10
C LEU A 180 -0.51 -7.11 -23.62
N VAL A 181 -0.96 -5.94 -23.18
CA VAL A 181 -1.49 -5.75 -21.83
C VAL A 181 -2.91 -6.30 -21.76
N LEU A 182 -3.08 -7.45 -21.12
CA LEU A 182 -4.36 -8.15 -21.01
C LEU A 182 -5.32 -7.50 -20.01
N GLY A 183 -4.79 -6.72 -19.07
CA GLY A 183 -5.56 -6.04 -18.04
C GLY A 183 -4.74 -5.85 -16.77
N ALA A 184 -5.44 -5.60 -15.66
CA ALA A 184 -4.85 -5.53 -14.32
C ALA A 184 -5.62 -6.40 -13.32
N GLN A 185 -5.00 -6.68 -12.18
CA GLN A 185 -5.59 -7.39 -11.06
C GLN A 185 -5.14 -6.76 -9.73
N ALA A 186 -6.03 -6.71 -8.73
CA ALA A 186 -5.63 -6.42 -7.36
C ALA A 186 -5.24 -7.69 -6.62
N ASN A 187 -4.13 -7.64 -5.89
CA ASN A 187 -3.65 -8.71 -5.03
C ASN A 187 -4.03 -8.40 -3.57
N VAL A 188 -4.32 -9.45 -2.80
CA VAL A 188 -4.56 -9.35 -1.36
C VAL A 188 -3.73 -10.42 -0.66
N TRP A 189 -2.57 -10.02 -0.15
CA TRP A 189 -1.76 -10.84 0.74
C TRP A 189 -2.36 -10.85 2.16
N THR A 190 -2.23 -11.95 2.90
CA THR A 190 -3.05 -12.23 4.09
C THR A 190 -2.29 -12.36 5.40
N GLU A 191 -1.02 -11.94 5.46
CA GLU A 191 -0.15 -11.99 6.65
C GLU A 191 -0.79 -11.32 7.88
N TYR A 192 -1.49 -10.20 7.65
CA TYR A 192 -2.19 -9.43 8.69
C TYR A 192 -3.72 -9.49 8.56
N ILE A 193 -4.25 -10.42 7.77
CA ILE A 193 -5.69 -10.57 7.50
C ILE A 193 -6.13 -11.96 8.00
N THR A 194 -6.59 -12.02 9.24
CA THR A 194 -6.86 -13.29 9.92
C THR A 194 -8.27 -13.83 9.74
N ASN A 195 -9.17 -13.08 9.09
CA ASN A 195 -10.55 -13.47 8.89
C ASN A 195 -11.19 -12.80 7.67
N GLU A 196 -12.30 -13.38 7.20
CA GLU A 196 -13.04 -12.92 6.02
C GLU A 196 -13.61 -11.51 6.17
N SER A 197 -14.01 -11.11 7.38
CA SER A 197 -14.52 -9.76 7.64
C SER A 197 -13.42 -8.70 7.45
N LYS A 198 -12.18 -8.99 7.85
CA LYS A 198 -11.03 -8.12 7.57
C LYS A 198 -10.66 -8.17 6.08
N LEU A 199 -10.72 -9.33 5.43
CA LEU A 199 -10.49 -9.45 3.99
C LEU A 199 -11.45 -8.55 3.20
N ALA A 200 -12.74 -8.65 3.50
CA ALA A 200 -13.77 -7.79 2.93
C ALA A 200 -13.47 -6.30 3.19
N TYR A 201 -13.03 -5.95 4.40
CA TYR A 201 -12.66 -4.57 4.73
C TYR A 201 -11.52 -4.08 3.84
N MET A 202 -10.50 -4.90 3.64
CA MET A 202 -9.34 -4.56 2.81
C MET A 202 -9.70 -4.45 1.32
N VAL A 203 -10.66 -5.24 0.84
CA VAL A 203 -11.06 -5.24 -0.58
C VAL A 203 -12.05 -4.13 -0.93
N PHE A 204 -13.03 -3.85 -0.07
CA PHE A 204 -14.11 -2.90 -0.35
C PHE A 204 -13.88 -1.56 0.38
N PRO A 205 -14.03 -0.41 -0.30
CA PRO A 205 -14.63 -0.22 -1.62
C PRO A 205 -13.66 -0.24 -2.82
N ARG A 206 -12.36 -0.47 -2.61
CA ARG A 206 -11.32 -0.35 -3.66
C ARG A 206 -11.56 -1.23 -4.89
N MET A 207 -12.17 -2.40 -4.70
CA MET A 207 -12.60 -3.27 -5.80
C MET A 207 -13.54 -2.56 -6.79
N ALA A 208 -14.43 -1.67 -6.34
CA ALA A 208 -15.30 -0.91 -7.25
C ALA A 208 -14.51 0.08 -8.13
N ALA A 209 -13.46 0.70 -7.57
CA ALA A 209 -12.60 1.60 -8.33
C ALA A 209 -11.80 0.84 -9.39
N LEU A 210 -11.16 -0.27 -9.01
CA LEU A 210 -10.41 -1.09 -9.98
C LEU A 210 -11.33 -1.69 -11.05
N SER A 211 -12.55 -2.11 -10.69
CA SER A 211 -13.53 -2.62 -11.66
C SER A 211 -13.86 -1.56 -12.72
N GLU A 212 -14.02 -0.29 -12.34
CA GLU A 212 -14.26 0.79 -13.29
C GLU A 212 -13.03 1.09 -14.15
N VAL A 213 -11.83 1.07 -13.55
CA VAL A 213 -10.55 1.21 -14.28
C VAL A 213 -10.41 0.15 -15.37
N LEU A 214 -10.82 -1.08 -15.09
CA LEU A 214 -10.69 -2.22 -16.01
C LEU A 214 -11.81 -2.33 -17.04
N TRP A 215 -13.01 -1.87 -16.70
CA TRP A 215 -14.20 -2.06 -17.54
C TRP A 215 -14.54 -0.84 -18.39
N SER A 216 -14.42 0.37 -17.83
CA SER A 216 -14.87 1.59 -18.50
C SER A 216 -13.78 2.18 -19.39
N PRO A 217 -14.14 2.69 -20.61
CA PRO A 217 -13.18 3.40 -21.44
C PRO A 217 -12.54 4.56 -20.70
N LYS A 218 -11.22 4.74 -20.86
CA LYS A 218 -10.46 5.83 -20.20
C LYS A 218 -11.12 7.19 -20.32
N ALA A 219 -11.61 7.55 -21.50
CA ALA A 219 -12.25 8.84 -21.77
C ALA A 219 -13.57 9.07 -21.00
N GLN A 220 -14.20 8.01 -20.47
CA GLN A 220 -15.43 8.11 -19.69
C GLN A 220 -15.21 8.04 -18.18
N ARG A 221 -13.99 7.71 -17.74
CA ARG A 221 -13.64 7.68 -16.31
C ARG A 221 -13.54 9.11 -15.80
N ASN A 222 -14.32 9.41 -14.76
CA ASN A 222 -14.40 10.72 -14.14
C ASN A 222 -14.66 10.55 -12.64
N TRP A 223 -13.72 11.01 -11.82
CA TRP A 223 -13.77 10.81 -10.38
C TRP A 223 -15.05 11.39 -9.73
N PRO A 224 -15.42 12.68 -9.92
CA PRO A 224 -16.68 13.21 -9.38
C PRO A 224 -17.93 12.38 -9.72
N HIS A 225 -18.02 11.86 -10.95
CA HIS A 225 -19.14 11.02 -11.36
C HIS A 225 -19.07 9.62 -10.71
N PHE A 226 -17.88 9.03 -10.59
CA PHE A 226 -17.66 7.78 -9.85
C PHE A 226 -18.09 7.91 -8.39
N GLU A 227 -17.74 9.01 -7.72
CA GLU A 227 -18.12 9.25 -6.33
C GLU A 227 -19.64 9.25 -6.12
N GLN A 228 -20.38 9.88 -7.02
CA GLN A 228 -21.84 9.87 -6.98
C GLN A 228 -22.39 8.44 -7.04
N ARG A 229 -21.85 7.58 -7.91
CA ARG A 229 -22.25 6.17 -8.00
C ARG A 229 -21.77 5.34 -6.81
N LEU A 230 -20.60 5.68 -6.25
CA LEU A 230 -20.03 5.00 -5.09
C LEU A 230 -20.94 5.11 -3.86
N THR A 231 -21.62 6.25 -3.68
CA THR A 231 -22.63 6.39 -2.60
C THR A 231 -23.73 5.33 -2.67
N GLN A 232 -24.21 4.99 -3.88
CA GLN A 232 -25.18 3.91 -4.07
C GLN A 232 -24.54 2.53 -3.85
N GLN A 233 -23.28 2.36 -4.26
CA GLN A 233 -22.54 1.12 -4.04
C GLN A 233 -22.40 0.80 -2.54
N PHE A 234 -22.18 1.80 -1.69
CA PHE A 234 -22.17 1.61 -0.23
C PHE A 234 -23.52 1.12 0.32
N GLN A 235 -24.66 1.50 -0.28
CA GLN A 235 -25.96 0.95 0.10
C GLN A 235 -26.06 -0.54 -0.24
N ARG A 236 -25.50 -0.97 -1.38
CA ARG A 236 -25.43 -2.40 -1.74
C ARG A 236 -24.55 -3.18 -0.77
N TYR A 237 -23.39 -2.64 -0.39
CA TYR A 237 -22.53 -3.26 0.62
C TYR A 237 -23.24 -3.41 1.97
N LYS A 238 -24.01 -2.39 2.38
CA LYS A 238 -24.84 -2.47 3.58
C LYS A 238 -25.91 -3.56 3.47
N LEU A 239 -26.57 -3.70 2.31
CA LEU A 239 -27.54 -4.77 2.06
C LEU A 239 -26.91 -6.17 2.08
N TRP A 240 -25.68 -6.30 1.59
CA TRP A 240 -24.90 -7.55 1.64
C TRP A 240 -24.30 -7.85 3.01
N ASN A 241 -24.45 -6.94 3.98
CA ASN A 241 -23.83 -7.04 5.30
C ASN A 241 -22.30 -7.27 5.25
N ILE A 242 -21.63 -6.66 4.27
CA ILE A 242 -20.17 -6.78 4.11
C ILE A 242 -19.47 -5.72 4.96
N ASN A 243 -18.38 -6.11 5.63
CA ASN A 243 -17.54 -5.17 6.36
C ASN A 243 -16.64 -4.42 5.36
N TYR A 244 -17.07 -3.25 4.88
CA TYR A 244 -16.28 -2.42 3.97
C TYR A 244 -15.62 -1.25 4.71
N SER A 245 -14.46 -0.79 4.22
CA SER A 245 -13.74 0.34 4.80
C SER A 245 -14.53 1.64 4.76
N LYS A 246 -14.45 2.40 5.86
CA LYS A 246 -15.05 3.73 5.99
C LYS A 246 -14.08 4.86 5.65
N ALA A 247 -12.86 4.55 5.20
CA ALA A 247 -11.82 5.52 4.87
C ALA A 247 -12.32 6.65 3.94
N TYR A 248 -13.19 6.33 2.99
CA TYR A 248 -13.81 7.30 2.08
C TYR A 248 -14.60 8.42 2.80
N PHE A 249 -15.21 8.08 3.94
CA PHE A 249 -16.02 9.00 4.74
C PHE A 249 -15.25 9.67 5.88
N GLU A 250 -14.00 9.26 6.10
CA GLU A 250 -13.17 9.85 7.13
C GLU A 250 -12.89 11.31 6.80
N LEU A 251 -12.94 12.14 7.83
CA LEU A 251 -12.49 13.52 7.71
C LEU A 251 -10.98 13.52 7.46
N ASN A 252 -10.52 14.52 6.72
CA ASN A 252 -9.12 14.88 6.66
C ASN A 252 -8.93 16.28 7.25
N ASP A 253 -7.71 16.59 7.64
CA ASP A 253 -7.39 17.88 8.23
C ASP A 253 -6.04 18.44 7.79
N SER A 254 -5.98 19.76 7.69
CA SER A 254 -4.74 20.52 7.51
C SER A 254 -4.60 21.60 8.57
N ILE A 255 -3.36 22.09 8.74
CA ILE A 255 -3.05 23.19 9.67
C ILE A 255 -2.35 24.27 8.87
N SER A 256 -2.74 25.52 9.08
CA SER A 256 -2.00 26.69 8.63
C SER A 256 -1.64 27.59 9.82
N VAL A 257 -0.60 28.40 9.66
CA VAL A 257 -0.18 29.38 10.67
C VAL A 257 -0.81 30.73 10.36
N THR A 258 -1.19 31.47 11.40
CA THR A 258 -1.65 32.87 11.35
C THR A 258 -0.94 33.69 12.42
N SER A 259 -1.15 35.01 12.44
CA SER A 259 -0.63 35.88 13.50
C SER A 259 -1.15 35.50 14.90
N ASP A 260 -2.37 34.96 14.97
CA ASP A 260 -3.10 34.78 16.22
C ASP A 260 -3.07 33.32 16.73
N GLY A 261 -2.31 32.45 16.04
CA GLY A 261 -2.18 31.03 16.36
C GLY A 261 -2.28 30.13 15.13
N LEU A 262 -2.69 28.88 15.34
CA LEU A 262 -2.90 27.92 14.26
C LEU A 262 -4.35 27.97 13.79
N LEU A 263 -4.58 27.86 12.48
CA LEU A 263 -5.88 27.52 11.94
C LEU A 263 -5.92 26.04 11.61
N TRP A 264 -6.88 25.33 12.21
CA TRP A 264 -7.18 23.95 11.90
C TRP A 264 -8.31 23.87 10.89
N HIS A 265 -8.00 23.29 9.74
CA HIS A 265 -8.92 23.13 8.64
C HIS A 265 -9.40 21.70 8.61
N LEU A 266 -10.70 21.50 8.78
CA LEU A 266 -11.35 20.26 8.38
C LEU A 266 -11.60 20.31 6.89
N LEU A 267 -11.02 19.35 6.18
CA LEU A 267 -11.28 19.12 4.78
C LEU A 267 -12.55 18.27 4.71
N PRO A 268 -13.58 18.71 3.97
CA PRO A 268 -14.80 17.94 3.88
C PRO A 268 -14.49 16.55 3.34
N PRO A 269 -15.07 15.49 3.95
CA PRO A 269 -14.93 14.16 3.43
C PRO A 269 -15.62 14.14 2.07
N LYS A 270 -15.19 13.24 1.19
CA LYS A 270 -15.75 13.25 -0.14
C LYS A 270 -17.19 12.71 -0.13
N GLY A 271 -18.06 13.32 -0.93
CA GLY A 271 -19.50 13.08 -0.91
C GLY A 271 -20.29 14.02 0.02
N LYS A 272 -21.54 13.63 0.35
CA LYS A 272 -22.38 14.39 1.28
C LYS A 272 -21.72 14.41 2.67
N HIS A 273 -21.69 15.58 3.29
CA HIS A 273 -21.07 15.76 4.59
C HIS A 273 -21.90 16.70 5.46
N ASN A 274 -21.92 16.40 6.75
CA ASN A 274 -22.39 17.31 7.78
C ASN A 274 -21.37 17.29 8.92
N ILE A 275 -20.42 18.20 8.83
CA ILE A 275 -19.26 18.23 9.72
C ILE A 275 -19.64 19.01 10.96
N GLN A 276 -19.42 18.38 12.11
CA GLN A 276 -19.57 19.02 13.40
C GLN A 276 -18.27 18.90 14.18
N PHE A 277 -17.97 19.89 15.01
CA PHE A 277 -16.78 19.91 15.83
C PHE A 277 -17.11 20.28 17.27
N SER A 278 -16.22 19.93 18.19
CA SER A 278 -16.22 20.38 19.58
C SER A 278 -14.81 20.80 19.98
N LEU A 279 -14.70 21.97 20.61
CA LEU A 279 -13.46 22.46 21.24
C LEU A 279 -13.58 22.24 22.74
N LEU A 280 -12.75 21.36 23.29
CA LEU A 280 -12.68 21.08 24.72
C LEU A 280 -11.40 21.71 25.27
N PRO A 281 -11.47 22.77 26.09
CA PRO A 281 -10.34 23.19 26.90
C PRO A 281 -9.81 22.00 27.72
N GLN A 282 -8.50 21.92 27.98
CA GLN A 282 -7.94 20.79 28.74
C GLN A 282 -8.61 20.66 30.13
N GLY A 283 -9.36 19.56 30.33
CA GLY A 283 -10.20 19.27 31.50
C GLY A 283 -11.33 18.28 31.17
N ASN A 284 -12.06 17.80 32.19
CA ASN A 284 -13.23 16.92 32.00
C ASN A 284 -14.46 17.75 31.60
N ALA A 285 -14.59 18.08 30.31
CA ALA A 285 -15.79 18.67 29.74
C ALA A 285 -16.44 17.71 28.74
N THR A 286 -17.77 17.65 28.72
CA THR A 286 -18.54 16.87 27.76
C THR A 286 -18.48 17.54 26.37
N PRO A 287 -18.24 16.78 25.27
CA PRO A 287 -18.32 17.32 23.91
C PRO A 287 -19.66 18.00 23.63
N ASN A 288 -19.61 19.26 23.19
CA ASN A 288 -20.73 19.98 22.61
C ASN A 288 -20.43 20.23 21.12
N PHE A 289 -21.14 19.53 20.24
CA PHE A 289 -20.89 19.57 18.81
C PHE A 289 -21.63 20.72 18.12
N GLN A 290 -20.90 21.52 17.35
CA GLN A 290 -21.41 22.64 16.58
C GLN A 290 -21.09 22.46 15.09
N PRO A 291 -21.89 23.01 14.16
CA PRO A 291 -21.61 22.93 12.73
C PRO A 291 -20.25 23.57 12.39
N TYR A 292 -19.43 22.86 11.62
CA TYR A 292 -18.18 23.40 11.09
C TYR A 292 -18.45 24.13 9.77
N THR A 293 -18.28 25.46 9.77
CA THR A 293 -18.48 26.33 8.59
C THR A 293 -17.24 27.10 8.18
N VAL A 294 -16.30 27.30 9.11
CA VAL A 294 -15.02 28.01 8.89
C VAL A 294 -13.89 27.32 9.66
N PRO A 295 -12.63 27.45 9.23
CA PRO A 295 -11.47 26.92 9.96
C PRO A 295 -11.43 27.39 11.42
N LEU A 296 -10.99 26.50 12.32
CA LEU A 296 -10.97 26.76 13.75
C LEU A 296 -9.65 27.39 14.18
N LEU A 297 -9.73 28.52 14.89
CA LEU A 297 -8.57 29.12 15.53
C LEU A 297 -8.18 28.33 16.79
N ILE A 298 -6.96 27.80 16.78
CA ILE A 298 -6.32 27.12 17.89
C ILE A 298 -5.25 28.06 18.46
N ASN A 299 -5.67 28.91 19.40
CA ASN A 299 -4.84 29.90 20.08
C ASN A 299 -4.50 29.52 21.54
N GLN A 300 -5.05 28.41 22.02
CA GLN A 300 -4.74 27.80 23.30
C GLN A 300 -4.84 26.27 23.19
N SER A 301 -4.43 25.56 24.24
CA SER A 301 -4.48 24.10 24.25
C SER A 301 -5.92 23.59 24.27
N TYR A 302 -6.28 22.80 23.28
CA TYR A 302 -7.60 22.18 23.12
C TYR A 302 -7.46 20.69 22.85
N ASN A 303 -8.40 19.90 23.37
CA ASN A 303 -8.78 18.63 22.75
C ASN A 303 -9.92 18.94 21.77
N VAL A 304 -9.68 18.70 20.49
CA VAL A 304 -10.62 18.98 19.43
C VAL A 304 -11.14 17.68 18.88
N GLN A 305 -12.46 17.54 18.83
CA GLN A 305 -13.12 16.42 18.20
C GLN A 305 -13.95 16.92 17.02
N ALA A 306 -13.90 16.20 15.90
CA ALA A 306 -14.75 16.46 14.76
C ALA A 306 -15.37 15.17 14.22
N ILE A 307 -16.63 15.24 13.81
CA ILE A 307 -17.41 14.12 13.29
C ILE A 307 -18.09 14.52 11.98
N ASN A 308 -18.22 13.56 11.07
CA ASN A 308 -19.13 13.67 9.94
C ASN A 308 -20.43 12.92 10.27
N THR A 309 -21.59 13.57 10.03
CA THR A 309 -22.92 13.05 10.38
C THR A 309 -23.89 13.02 9.19
N ALA A 310 -23.37 12.99 7.95
CA ALA A 310 -24.13 13.15 6.71
C ALA A 310 -25.38 12.26 6.57
N ASP A 311 -25.40 11.08 7.21
CA ASP A 311 -26.49 10.09 7.14
C ASP A 311 -27.18 9.86 8.51
N GLY A 312 -27.09 10.83 9.42
CA GLY A 312 -27.65 10.72 10.79
C GLY A 312 -26.90 9.74 11.70
N LYS A 313 -25.77 9.19 11.25
CA LYS A 313 -24.85 8.37 12.05
C LYS A 313 -23.47 9.03 12.07
N PRO A 314 -22.77 9.03 13.21
CA PRO A 314 -21.39 9.51 13.26
C PRO A 314 -20.48 8.54 12.50
N TYR A 315 -19.77 9.07 11.51
CA TYR A 315 -18.58 8.44 10.95
C TYR A 315 -17.41 8.55 11.93
N PRO A 316 -16.29 7.81 11.72
CA PRO A 316 -15.12 7.92 12.59
C PRO A 316 -14.71 9.38 12.82
N SER A 317 -14.53 9.74 14.09
CA SER A 317 -14.18 11.11 14.48
C SER A 317 -12.70 11.38 14.30
N ILE A 318 -12.33 12.58 13.84
CA ILE A 318 -10.97 13.07 14.09
C ILE A 318 -10.91 13.59 15.52
N THR A 319 -9.89 13.18 16.27
CA THR A 319 -9.52 13.80 17.53
C THR A 319 -8.08 14.35 17.42
N ARG A 320 -7.87 15.56 17.93
CA ARG A 320 -6.57 16.24 17.98
C ARG A 320 -6.36 16.88 19.35
N ASN A 321 -5.23 16.57 19.97
CA ASN A 321 -4.82 17.19 21.21
C ASN A 321 -3.77 18.26 20.90
N PHE A 322 -4.21 19.52 20.81
CA PHE A 322 -3.32 20.66 20.64
C PHE A 322 -2.77 21.10 22.00
N ASN A 323 -1.45 21.16 22.08
CA ASN A 323 -0.67 21.65 23.21
C ASN A 323 0.11 22.89 22.75
N ILE A 324 -0.49 24.06 22.95
CA ILE A 324 0.07 25.33 22.47
C ILE A 324 1.15 25.81 23.42
N ASN A 325 2.31 26.19 22.86
CA ASN A 325 3.44 26.77 23.58
C ASN A 325 4.11 27.85 22.73
N LYS A 326 5.18 28.49 23.25
CA LYS A 326 5.84 29.62 22.57
C LYS A 326 6.36 29.29 21.16
N ALA A 327 6.75 28.04 20.92
CA ALA A 327 7.26 27.60 19.62
C ALA A 327 6.14 27.30 18.62
N THR A 328 4.90 27.13 19.07
CA THR A 328 3.80 26.72 18.20
C THR A 328 3.56 27.70 17.06
N GLY A 329 3.54 27.18 15.83
CA GLY A 329 3.34 27.97 14.60
C GLY A 329 4.55 28.82 14.18
N ARG A 330 5.68 28.76 14.89
CA ARG A 330 6.89 29.51 14.50
C ARG A 330 7.54 28.93 13.25
N ALA A 331 8.32 29.74 12.55
CA ALA A 331 9.05 29.28 11.37
C ALA A 331 10.14 28.27 11.79
N VAL A 332 10.26 27.18 11.03
CA VAL A 332 11.20 26.10 11.33
C VAL A 332 12.08 25.83 10.13
N GLN A 333 13.39 25.85 10.35
CA GLN A 333 14.38 25.39 9.40
C GLN A 333 14.99 24.08 9.89
N ILE A 334 14.99 23.07 9.02
CA ILE A 334 15.60 21.77 9.28
C ILE A 334 16.83 21.66 8.40
N LEU A 335 18.02 21.62 8.99
CA LEU A 335 19.27 21.62 8.22
C LEU A 335 19.58 20.26 7.57
N ARG A 336 18.92 19.21 8.04
CA ARG A 336 19.04 17.86 7.50
C ARG A 336 17.74 17.41 6.86
N LYS A 337 17.83 16.88 5.64
CA LYS A 337 16.68 16.31 4.95
C LYS A 337 16.05 15.17 5.77
N PRO A 338 14.74 15.22 6.08
CA PRO A 338 14.04 14.11 6.72
C PRO A 338 14.01 12.85 5.86
N SER A 339 13.75 11.71 6.49
CA SER A 339 13.51 10.45 5.79
C SER A 339 12.31 10.57 4.84
N LYS A 340 12.43 10.03 3.63
CA LYS A 340 11.31 9.95 2.69
C LYS A 340 10.15 9.11 3.24
N SER A 341 10.44 8.13 4.09
CA SER A 341 9.45 7.25 4.71
C SER A 341 8.74 7.89 5.90
N TYR A 342 9.33 8.93 6.51
CA TYR A 342 8.78 9.64 7.67
C TYR A 342 9.03 11.15 7.54
N PRO A 343 8.41 11.83 6.55
CA PRO A 343 8.64 13.24 6.30
C PRO A 343 7.96 14.18 7.32
N GLY A 344 7.11 13.66 8.20
CA GLY A 344 6.17 14.44 9.02
C GLY A 344 5.01 14.97 8.18
N LYS A 345 3.77 14.83 8.69
CA LYS A 345 2.53 15.14 7.97
C LYS A 345 2.49 16.56 7.39
N TYR A 346 3.03 17.52 8.12
CA TYR A 346 3.00 18.94 7.78
C TYR A 346 4.38 19.50 7.44
N GLY A 347 5.33 18.62 7.05
CA GLY A 347 6.73 19.00 6.86
C GLY A 347 7.31 19.61 8.13
N ALA A 348 8.08 20.69 8.02
CA ALA A 348 8.73 21.33 9.16
C ALA A 348 7.76 21.80 10.26
N LEU A 349 6.53 22.19 9.88
CA LEU A 349 5.49 22.59 10.82
C LEU A 349 5.11 21.44 11.78
N THR A 350 5.33 20.17 11.40
CA THR A 350 5.09 19.01 12.28
C THR A 350 5.83 19.12 13.62
N LEU A 351 7.00 19.78 13.65
CA LEU A 351 7.80 19.96 14.86
C LEU A 351 7.22 21.02 15.82
N VAL A 352 6.32 21.87 15.33
CA VAL A 352 5.76 23.01 16.09
C VAL A 352 4.26 23.23 15.83
N ASN A 353 3.51 22.20 15.43
CA ASN A 353 2.07 22.30 15.19
C ASN A 353 1.23 22.09 16.47
N GLY A 354 1.88 21.89 17.63
CA GLY A 354 1.22 21.64 18.90
C GLY A 354 0.59 20.25 19.03
N LEU A 355 0.71 19.36 18.04
CA LEU A 355 0.20 17.99 18.10
C LEU A 355 1.27 17.03 18.65
N THR A 356 0.81 15.94 19.25
CA THR A 356 1.67 14.84 19.71
C THR A 356 1.18 13.51 19.18
N ALA A 357 2.09 12.67 18.69
CA ALA A 357 1.78 11.32 18.21
C ALA A 357 1.40 10.37 19.37
N ASN A 358 0.57 9.36 19.08
CA ASN A 358 0.11 8.36 20.06
C ASN A 358 1.04 7.14 20.24
N GLY A 359 2.35 7.31 20.03
CA GLY A 359 3.36 6.26 20.21
C GLY A 359 3.45 5.20 19.11
N LYS A 360 2.50 5.14 18.16
CA LYS A 360 2.61 4.26 16.97
C LYS A 360 3.66 4.82 16.01
N ARG A 361 4.60 3.99 15.54
CA ARG A 361 5.66 4.39 14.59
C ARG A 361 5.12 4.88 13.25
N SER A 362 3.99 4.32 12.80
CA SER A 362 3.32 4.74 11.57
C SER A 362 2.54 6.05 11.71
N HIS A 363 2.44 6.62 12.90
CA HIS A 363 1.66 7.85 13.11
C HIS A 363 2.28 9.01 12.32
N PRO A 364 1.48 9.76 11.53
CA PRO A 364 2.00 10.73 10.56
C PRO A 364 2.62 11.99 11.21
N GLU A 365 2.39 12.20 12.50
CA GLU A 365 3.04 13.26 13.30
C GLU A 365 4.50 12.95 13.66
N TRP A 366 5.03 11.78 13.32
CA TRP A 366 6.47 11.51 13.45
C TRP A 366 7.25 11.99 12.24
N MET A 367 8.37 12.66 12.50
CA MET A 367 9.39 12.98 11.51
C MET A 367 10.66 12.18 11.80
N GLY A 368 11.13 11.42 10.81
CA GLY A 368 12.27 10.51 10.97
C GLY A 368 13.56 11.07 10.37
N PHE A 369 14.67 10.79 11.03
CA PHE A 369 16.02 11.16 10.59
C PHE A 369 16.94 9.94 10.69
N SER A 370 17.87 9.78 9.74
CA SER A 370 18.82 8.67 9.71
C SER A 370 20.24 9.17 9.44
N GLY A 371 21.22 8.70 10.22
CA GLY A 371 22.65 8.90 9.94
C GLY A 371 23.34 10.06 10.67
N GLY A 372 23.08 10.27 11.96
CA GLY A 372 23.75 11.29 12.80
C GLY A 372 22.80 12.36 13.35
N SER A 373 23.37 13.37 14.00
CA SER A 373 22.61 14.47 14.63
C SER A 373 21.75 15.25 13.62
N VAL A 374 20.70 15.89 14.14
CA VAL A 374 19.84 16.82 13.42
C VAL A 374 19.90 18.18 14.09
N GLU A 375 19.94 19.24 13.30
CA GLU A 375 19.85 20.61 13.76
C GLU A 375 18.54 21.23 13.24
N ILE A 376 17.79 21.80 14.17
CA ILE A 376 16.47 22.40 13.96
C ILE A 376 16.52 23.80 14.54
N VAL A 377 16.26 24.80 13.70
CA VAL A 377 16.19 26.20 14.10
C VAL A 377 14.73 26.62 14.12
N ILE A 378 14.27 27.15 15.26
CA ILE A 378 12.94 27.71 15.43
C ILE A 378 13.09 29.23 15.57
N ASP A 379 12.56 29.97 14.61
CA ASP A 379 12.63 31.43 14.60
C ASP A 379 11.39 32.04 15.28
N PHE A 380 11.63 32.71 16.41
CA PHE A 380 10.60 33.41 17.15
C PHE A 380 10.30 34.81 16.60
N GLY A 381 11.16 35.35 15.72
CA GLY A 381 11.05 36.71 15.18
C GLY A 381 11.33 37.83 16.18
N GLU A 382 11.49 37.49 17.47
CA GLU A 382 11.72 38.41 18.57
C GLU A 382 12.51 37.72 19.70
N THR A 383 13.05 38.50 20.64
CA THR A 383 13.70 37.94 21.83
C THR A 383 12.65 37.36 22.77
N VAL A 384 12.70 36.04 22.97
CA VAL A 384 11.80 35.31 23.89
C VAL A 384 12.59 34.68 25.04
N THR A 385 12.09 34.80 26.27
CA THR A 385 12.62 34.03 27.41
C THR A 385 12.09 32.61 27.37
N ILE A 386 12.99 31.62 27.34
CA ILE A 386 12.65 30.19 27.37
C ILE A 386 13.23 29.59 28.64
N SER A 387 12.41 28.86 29.40
CA SER A 387 12.81 28.18 30.64
C SER A 387 12.78 26.65 30.52
N LYS A 388 12.14 26.12 29.47
CA LYS A 388 12.04 24.68 29.21
C LYS A 388 11.96 24.42 27.72
N LEU A 389 12.68 23.38 27.28
CA LEU A 389 12.57 22.78 25.96
C LEU A 389 12.21 21.30 26.14
N GLY A 390 11.35 20.77 25.28
CA GLY A 390 10.97 19.35 25.30
C GLY A 390 10.82 18.81 23.89
N VAL A 391 11.26 17.58 23.69
CA VAL A 391 11.07 16.81 22.46
C VAL A 391 10.65 15.40 22.85
N SER A 392 9.74 14.81 22.08
CA SER A 392 9.40 13.38 22.21
C SER A 392 10.15 12.61 21.14
N THR A 393 10.77 11.51 21.52
CA THR A 393 11.46 10.62 20.58
C THR A 393 10.83 9.24 20.62
N LEU A 394 10.84 8.56 19.48
CA LEU A 394 10.43 7.16 19.36
C LEU A 394 11.65 6.36 18.91
N HIS A 395 12.28 5.65 19.84
CA HIS A 395 13.38 4.73 19.56
C HIS A 395 12.83 3.33 19.36
N TYR A 396 13.11 2.74 18.20
CA TYR A 396 12.87 1.34 17.88
C TYR A 396 14.16 0.72 17.39
#